data_AF-A0A1W9IUB5-F1
#
_entry.id   AF-A0A1W9IUB5-F1
#
_cell.length_a   1.000
_cell.length_b   1.000
_cell.length_c   1.000
_cell.angle_alpha   90.00
_cell.angle_beta   90.00
_cell.angle_gamma   90.00
#
_symmetry.space_group_name_H-M   'P 1'
#
loop_
_entity.id
_entity.type
_entity.pdbx_description
1 polymer ?
#
loop_
_entity_poly.entity_id
_entity_poly.type
_entity_poly.pdbx_seq_one_letter_code
_entity_poly.pdbx_strand_id
1 'polypeptide(L)'
;MANELSEVTRRAIADFIVASETDWAGRLGEDDFLARLYDLTSIPSTDSRFENAAGDIWKHRIMNFDWSSDWVFYDSRFNLLWAPDHDFLRFLCETVHPVVRPDSDAVRKLVAAYNSELAKDGWSLVEMKQISGKPVFAPQKLGHRTQVFEEPTGWQKVDRQLQEVRLRLDTATSEEQYQAVGLLCREVLISVAQEVYDPDRHPHQGAVAPSDTDAARMLEAFFSAELAGSSHEESRVHAKAALRLALALQHRRTADFRMAALCAEATSSVVNILAVLVGRRGRG
;
A
#
# COMPACT_ATOMS: atom_id res chain seq x y z
N MET A 1 -4.92 2.39 -17.03
CA MET A 1 -3.91 2.42 -15.93
C MET A 1 -3.33 1.03 -15.82
N ALA A 2 -2.05 0.90 -15.45
CA ALA A 2 -1.47 -0.41 -15.20
C ALA A 2 -2.10 -1.04 -13.95
N ASN A 3 -2.24 -2.37 -13.93
CA ASN A 3 -2.67 -3.10 -12.74
C ASN A 3 -1.63 -2.94 -11.62
N GLU A 4 -2.12 -2.73 -10.41
CA GLU A 4 -1.34 -2.68 -9.17
C GLU A 4 -1.10 -4.09 -8.61
N LEU A 5 -2.04 -5.02 -8.83
CA LEU A 5 -1.82 -6.43 -8.51
C LEU A 5 -0.93 -7.06 -9.57
N SER A 6 0.21 -7.57 -9.14
CA SER A 6 1.16 -8.27 -10.00
C SER A 6 0.58 -9.61 -10.48
N GLU A 7 1.02 -10.07 -11.66
CA GLU A 7 0.68 -11.41 -12.15
C GLU A 7 1.12 -12.50 -11.17
N VAL A 8 2.24 -12.28 -10.47
CA VAL A 8 2.77 -13.19 -9.45
C VAL A 8 1.77 -13.39 -8.31
N THR A 9 1.20 -12.31 -7.77
CA THR A 9 0.17 -12.37 -6.72
C THR A 9 -1.09 -13.07 -7.21
N ARG A 10 -1.53 -12.78 -8.44
CA ARG A 10 -2.74 -13.40 -9.02
C ARG A 10 -2.57 -14.91 -9.19
N ARG A 11 -1.40 -15.35 -9.69
CA ARG A 11 -1.06 -16.77 -9.81
C ARG A 11 -0.92 -17.45 -8.47
N ALA A 12 -0.26 -16.82 -7.49
CA ALA A 12 -0.14 -17.37 -6.14
C ALA A 12 -1.51 -17.63 -5.49
N ILE A 13 -2.50 -16.75 -5.72
CA ILE A 13 -3.87 -16.95 -5.26
C ILE A 13 -4.57 -18.09 -6.01
N ALA A 14 -4.41 -18.19 -7.33
CA ALA A 14 -4.94 -19.30 -8.13
C ALA A 14 -4.35 -20.65 -7.67
N ASP A 15 -3.03 -20.71 -7.52
CA ASP A 15 -2.29 -21.89 -7.06
C ASP A 15 -2.72 -22.30 -5.66
N PHE A 16 -2.94 -21.33 -4.75
CA PHE A 16 -3.48 -21.61 -3.41
C PHE A 16 -4.86 -22.26 -3.48
N ILE A 17 -5.77 -21.76 -4.32
CA ILE A 17 -7.12 -22.31 -4.49
C ILE A 17 -7.04 -23.77 -4.96
N VAL A 18 -6.17 -24.05 -5.93
CA VAL A 18 -5.95 -25.42 -6.44
C VAL A 18 -5.33 -26.32 -5.38
N ALA A 19 -4.24 -25.90 -4.74
CA ALA A 19 -3.51 -26.70 -3.78
C ALA A 19 -4.29 -26.99 -2.50
N SER A 20 -5.21 -26.10 -2.12
CA SER A 20 -6.12 -26.29 -0.99
C SER A 20 -7.39 -27.06 -1.33
N GLU A 21 -7.55 -27.48 -2.59
CA GLU A 21 -8.79 -28.09 -3.11
C GLU A 21 -10.03 -27.23 -2.82
N THR A 22 -9.86 -25.91 -2.78
CA THR A 22 -10.95 -24.97 -2.53
C THR A 22 -11.80 -24.84 -3.78
N ASP A 23 -13.06 -25.27 -3.70
CA ASP A 23 -14.05 -24.95 -4.73
C ASP A 23 -14.36 -23.43 -4.68
N TRP A 24 -13.92 -22.68 -5.70
CA TRP A 24 -14.11 -21.24 -5.78
C TRP A 24 -15.59 -20.83 -5.95
N ALA A 25 -16.44 -21.69 -6.52
CA ALA A 25 -17.88 -21.48 -6.67
C ALA A 25 -18.67 -21.87 -5.40
N GLY A 26 -18.00 -22.47 -4.41
CA GLY A 26 -18.58 -22.77 -3.11
C GLY A 26 -19.73 -23.76 -3.19
N ARG A 27 -20.95 -23.33 -2.84
CA ARG A 27 -22.15 -24.19 -2.96
C ARG A 27 -22.95 -23.99 -4.25
N LEU A 28 -22.53 -23.05 -5.10
CA LEU A 28 -23.19 -22.79 -6.37
C LEU A 28 -22.54 -23.62 -7.49
N GLY A 29 -23.28 -23.82 -8.58
CA GLY A 29 -22.66 -24.22 -9.84
C GLY A 29 -21.72 -23.12 -10.35
N GLU A 30 -20.70 -23.49 -11.09
CA GLU A 30 -19.73 -22.54 -11.64
C GLU A 30 -20.39 -21.54 -12.63
N ASP A 31 -21.45 -21.96 -13.31
CA ASP A 31 -22.31 -21.12 -14.14
C ASP A 31 -23.09 -20.10 -13.30
N ASP A 32 -23.76 -20.56 -12.25
CA ASP A 32 -24.52 -19.72 -11.31
C ASP A 32 -23.61 -18.73 -10.58
N PHE A 33 -22.39 -19.15 -10.23
CA PHE A 33 -21.37 -18.27 -9.66
C PHE A 33 -20.97 -17.19 -10.66
N LEU A 34 -20.56 -17.58 -11.87
CA LEU A 34 -20.04 -16.63 -12.86
C LEU A 34 -21.13 -15.69 -13.38
N ALA A 35 -22.39 -16.13 -13.44
CA ALA A 35 -23.55 -15.29 -13.77
C ALA A 35 -23.76 -14.13 -12.77
N ARG A 36 -23.18 -14.21 -11.56
CA ARG A 36 -23.21 -13.12 -10.56
C ARG A 36 -22.17 -12.04 -10.86
N LEU A 37 -21.18 -12.35 -11.70
CA LEU A 37 -20.06 -11.47 -12.06
C LEU A 37 -20.15 -10.97 -13.50
N TYR A 38 -20.75 -11.76 -14.40
CA TYR A 38 -20.75 -11.55 -15.83
C TYR A 38 -22.12 -11.87 -16.43
N ASP A 39 -22.51 -11.17 -17.50
CA ASP A 39 -23.59 -11.61 -18.36
C ASP A 39 -23.07 -12.69 -19.32
N LEU A 40 -23.12 -13.95 -18.87
CA LEU A 40 -22.62 -15.11 -19.63
C LEU A 40 -23.33 -15.32 -20.97
N THR A 41 -24.55 -14.80 -21.13
CA THR A 41 -25.31 -14.93 -22.39
C THR A 41 -24.81 -13.99 -23.47
N SER A 42 -24.15 -12.89 -23.06
CA SER A 42 -23.55 -11.90 -23.97
C SER A 42 -22.13 -12.25 -24.42
N ILE A 43 -21.48 -13.20 -23.75
CA ILE A 43 -20.09 -13.61 -24.05
C ILE A 43 -20.13 -14.74 -25.08
N PRO A 44 -19.48 -14.59 -26.24
CA PRO A 44 -19.43 -15.65 -27.25
C PRO A 44 -18.84 -16.95 -26.72
N SER A 45 -19.37 -18.06 -27.21
CA SER A 45 -18.80 -19.39 -26.96
C SER A 45 -17.43 -19.55 -27.64
N THR A 46 -16.55 -20.34 -27.01
CA THR A 46 -15.30 -20.82 -27.64
C THR A 46 -15.45 -22.20 -28.29
N ASP A 47 -16.62 -22.82 -28.12
CA ASP A 47 -17.04 -24.07 -28.74
C ASP A 47 -18.14 -23.79 -29.77
N SER A 48 -17.82 -23.95 -31.05
CA SER A 48 -18.74 -23.69 -32.18
C SER A 48 -20.13 -24.38 -32.09
N ARG A 49 -20.32 -25.35 -31.19
CA ARG A 49 -21.60 -26.03 -30.93
C ARG A 49 -22.58 -25.20 -30.10
N PHE A 50 -22.11 -24.16 -29.40
CA PHE A 50 -22.92 -23.31 -28.53
C PHE A 50 -22.86 -21.85 -28.96
N GLU A 51 -23.86 -21.07 -28.53
CA GLU A 51 -23.95 -19.66 -28.88
C GLU A 51 -23.13 -18.78 -27.93
N ASN A 52 -23.07 -19.14 -26.65
CA ASN A 52 -22.52 -18.29 -25.60
C ASN A 52 -21.76 -19.08 -24.52
N ALA A 53 -21.05 -18.36 -23.67
CA ALA A 53 -20.24 -18.92 -22.60
C ALA A 53 -21.05 -19.74 -21.58
N ALA A 54 -22.31 -19.40 -21.35
CA ALA A 54 -23.18 -20.18 -20.46
C ALA A 54 -23.35 -21.62 -20.97
N GLY A 55 -23.53 -21.80 -22.28
CA GLY A 55 -23.61 -23.12 -22.93
C GLY A 55 -22.34 -23.95 -22.74
N ASP A 56 -21.18 -23.32 -22.93
CA ASP A 56 -19.87 -23.99 -22.76
C ASP A 56 -19.68 -24.47 -21.33
N ILE A 57 -19.90 -23.57 -20.37
CA ILE A 57 -19.67 -23.84 -18.95
C ILE A 57 -20.60 -24.95 -18.49
N TRP A 58 -21.89 -24.87 -18.82
CA TRP A 58 -22.84 -25.92 -18.46
C TRP A 58 -22.43 -27.28 -19.03
N LYS A 59 -22.06 -27.32 -20.32
CA LYS A 59 -21.66 -28.57 -20.97
C LYS A 59 -20.40 -29.17 -20.33
N HIS A 60 -19.36 -28.37 -20.15
CA HIS A 60 -18.03 -28.85 -19.78
C HIS A 60 -17.81 -28.98 -18.27
N ARG A 61 -18.41 -28.10 -17.48
CA ARG A 61 -18.24 -28.05 -16.02
C ARG A 61 -19.29 -28.79 -15.23
N ILE A 62 -20.48 -28.97 -15.80
CA ILE A 62 -21.63 -29.54 -15.07
C ILE A 62 -22.05 -30.89 -15.65
N MET A 63 -22.12 -31.02 -16.98
CA MET A 63 -22.55 -32.28 -17.59
C MET A 63 -21.41 -33.27 -17.83
N ASN A 64 -20.27 -32.79 -18.33
CA ASN A 64 -19.13 -33.64 -18.70
C ASN A 64 -18.03 -33.72 -17.64
N PHE A 65 -17.81 -32.66 -16.86
CA PHE A 65 -16.67 -32.52 -15.93
C PHE A 65 -15.29 -32.71 -16.60
N ASP A 66 -15.10 -32.14 -17.80
CA ASP A 66 -13.93 -32.40 -18.66
C ASP A 66 -12.95 -31.21 -18.76
N TRP A 67 -13.14 -30.14 -17.98
CA TRP A 67 -12.18 -29.04 -17.82
C TRP A 67 -11.45 -29.09 -16.46
N SER A 68 -10.31 -28.41 -16.33
CA SER A 68 -9.52 -28.38 -15.07
C SER A 68 -10.17 -27.52 -13.99
N SER A 69 -10.04 -27.84 -12.70
CA SER A 69 -10.69 -27.09 -11.59
C SER A 69 -10.40 -25.58 -11.58
N ASP A 70 -9.27 -25.18 -12.16
CA ASP A 70 -8.75 -23.82 -12.25
C ASP A 70 -8.94 -23.14 -13.61
N TRP A 71 -9.69 -23.76 -14.53
CA TRP A 71 -9.88 -23.26 -15.90
C TRP A 71 -10.23 -21.77 -15.98
N VAL A 72 -11.03 -21.28 -15.02
CA VAL A 72 -11.52 -19.90 -14.97
C VAL A 72 -10.40 -18.86 -14.90
N PHE A 73 -9.25 -19.21 -14.30
CA PHE A 73 -8.09 -18.31 -14.23
C PHE A 73 -7.39 -18.14 -15.58
N TYR A 74 -7.52 -19.12 -16.47
CA TYR A 74 -6.85 -19.16 -17.78
C TYR A 74 -7.79 -18.90 -18.96
N ASP A 75 -9.10 -18.83 -18.70
CA ASP A 75 -10.08 -18.59 -19.74
C ASP A 75 -10.01 -17.13 -20.23
N SER A 76 -9.74 -16.98 -21.53
CA SER A 76 -9.60 -15.67 -22.19
C SER A 76 -10.85 -14.79 -22.11
N ARG A 77 -12.04 -15.36 -21.88
CA ARG A 77 -13.29 -14.60 -21.77
C ARG A 77 -13.36 -13.78 -20.48
N PHE A 78 -12.79 -14.28 -19.39
CA PHE A 78 -12.73 -13.58 -18.09
C PHE A 78 -11.38 -12.93 -17.84
N ASN A 79 -10.32 -13.52 -18.41
CA ASN A 79 -8.97 -13.00 -18.42
C ASN A 79 -8.44 -12.67 -17.01
N LEU A 80 -8.82 -13.45 -15.98
CA LEU A 80 -8.62 -13.07 -14.57
C LEU A 80 -7.17 -12.74 -14.20
N LEU A 81 -6.18 -13.39 -14.81
CA LEU A 81 -4.76 -13.10 -14.57
C LEU A 81 -4.30 -11.73 -15.09
N TRP A 82 -5.03 -11.14 -16.06
CA TRP A 82 -4.67 -9.86 -16.68
C TRP A 82 -5.82 -8.83 -16.69
N ALA A 83 -6.98 -9.19 -16.14
CA ALA A 83 -8.14 -8.31 -16.00
C ALA A 83 -7.79 -7.11 -15.08
N PRO A 84 -8.50 -5.97 -15.23
CA PRO A 84 -8.39 -4.86 -14.28
C PRO A 84 -8.46 -5.33 -12.81
N ASP A 85 -7.67 -4.72 -11.91
CA ASP A 85 -7.63 -5.13 -10.50
C ASP A 85 -9.01 -5.23 -9.85
N HIS A 86 -9.90 -4.28 -10.17
CA HIS A 86 -11.25 -4.27 -9.62
C HIS A 86 -12.08 -5.50 -10.01
N ASP A 87 -11.88 -6.06 -11.21
CA ASP A 87 -12.58 -7.27 -11.67
C ASP A 87 -12.04 -8.52 -10.96
N PHE A 88 -10.72 -8.62 -10.79
CA PHE A 88 -10.10 -9.73 -10.06
C PHE A 88 -10.46 -9.71 -8.58
N LEU A 89 -10.40 -8.54 -7.94
CA LEU A 89 -10.81 -8.37 -6.55
C LEU A 89 -12.31 -8.64 -6.36
N ARG A 90 -13.16 -8.24 -7.33
CA ARG A 90 -14.59 -8.58 -7.32
C ARG A 90 -14.81 -10.10 -7.38
N PHE A 91 -14.05 -10.80 -8.22
CA PHE A 91 -14.09 -12.27 -8.29
C PHE A 91 -13.74 -12.89 -6.92
N LEU A 92 -12.64 -12.47 -6.28
CA LEU A 92 -12.25 -12.96 -4.95
C LEU A 92 -13.29 -12.64 -3.87
N CYS A 93 -13.91 -11.45 -3.91
CA CYS A 93 -14.99 -11.13 -2.99
C CYS A 93 -16.22 -12.03 -3.17
N GLU A 94 -16.49 -12.46 -4.41
CA GLU A 94 -17.61 -13.35 -4.70
C GLU A 94 -17.36 -14.77 -4.20
N THR A 95 -16.12 -15.29 -4.27
CA THR A 95 -15.78 -16.65 -3.74
C THR A 95 -16.01 -16.79 -2.23
N VAL A 96 -16.05 -15.66 -1.52
CA VAL A 96 -16.29 -15.57 -0.06
C VAL A 96 -17.64 -14.96 0.29
N HIS A 97 -18.49 -14.64 -0.71
CA HIS A 97 -19.79 -14.04 -0.46
C HIS A 97 -20.73 -15.03 0.25
N PRO A 98 -21.58 -14.62 1.22
CA PRO A 98 -22.42 -15.54 2.00
C PRO A 98 -23.39 -16.42 1.21
N VAL A 99 -23.76 -15.99 -0.01
CA VAL A 99 -24.59 -16.80 -0.93
C VAL A 99 -23.78 -17.95 -1.54
N VAL A 100 -22.49 -17.73 -1.78
CA VAL A 100 -21.52 -18.69 -2.34
C VAL A 100 -20.96 -19.59 -1.25
N ARG A 101 -20.57 -19.01 -0.11
CA ARG A 101 -19.95 -19.70 1.01
C ARG A 101 -20.59 -19.29 2.34
N PRO A 102 -21.55 -20.07 2.86
CA PRO A 102 -22.30 -19.70 4.06
C PRO A 102 -21.52 -19.91 5.38
N ASP A 103 -20.45 -20.70 5.38
CA ASP A 103 -19.63 -20.94 6.57
C ASP A 103 -18.66 -19.76 6.81
N SER A 104 -18.94 -18.98 7.86
CA SER A 104 -18.16 -17.80 8.23
C SER A 104 -16.71 -18.14 8.61
N ASP A 105 -16.45 -19.30 9.21
CA ASP A 105 -15.09 -19.68 9.61
C ASP A 105 -14.26 -20.09 8.39
N ALA A 106 -14.86 -20.83 7.47
CA ALA A 106 -14.24 -21.13 6.18
C ALA A 106 -13.96 -19.84 5.38
N VAL A 107 -14.90 -18.91 5.36
CA VAL A 107 -14.73 -17.59 4.73
C VAL A 107 -13.55 -16.83 5.35
N ARG A 108 -13.47 -16.72 6.69
CA ARG A 108 -12.38 -15.99 7.36
C ARG A 108 -11.01 -16.61 7.08
N LYS A 109 -10.91 -17.95 7.01
CA LYS A 109 -9.66 -18.65 6.63
C LYS A 109 -9.27 -18.34 5.18
N LEU A 110 -10.23 -18.39 4.26
CA LEU A 110 -9.98 -18.11 2.84
C LEU A 110 -9.55 -16.65 2.62
N VAL A 111 -10.24 -15.70 3.26
CA VAL A 111 -9.85 -14.28 3.23
C VAL A 111 -8.45 -14.06 3.81
N ALA A 112 -8.09 -14.76 4.90
CA ALA A 112 -6.75 -14.65 5.47
C ALA A 112 -5.66 -15.11 4.47
N ALA A 113 -5.91 -16.18 3.73
CA ALA A 113 -5.00 -16.66 2.68
C ALA A 113 -4.95 -15.70 1.47
N TYR A 114 -6.07 -15.11 1.05
CA TYR A 114 -6.04 -14.06 0.03
C TYR A 114 -5.23 -12.86 0.50
N ASN A 115 -5.46 -12.41 1.74
CA ASN A 115 -4.78 -11.24 2.29
C ASN A 115 -3.27 -11.44 2.49
N SER A 116 -2.78 -12.66 2.71
CA SER A 116 -1.33 -12.89 2.77
C SER A 116 -0.63 -12.66 1.43
N GLU A 117 -1.35 -12.83 0.32
CA GLU A 117 -0.84 -12.54 -1.02
C GLU A 117 -1.12 -11.09 -1.42
N LEU A 118 -2.38 -10.63 -1.30
CA LEU A 118 -2.80 -9.26 -1.67
C LEU A 118 -2.00 -8.18 -0.93
N ALA A 119 -1.61 -8.43 0.32
CA ALA A 119 -0.87 -7.44 1.10
C ALA A 119 0.51 -7.10 0.50
N LYS A 120 1.12 -8.02 -0.26
CA LYS A 120 2.40 -7.80 -0.94
C LYS A 120 2.29 -6.72 -2.04
N ASP A 121 1.08 -6.54 -2.57
CA ASP A 121 0.74 -5.54 -3.59
C ASP A 121 -0.12 -4.40 -3.01
N GLY A 122 -0.18 -4.25 -1.68
CA GLY A 122 -0.86 -3.12 -1.04
C GLY A 122 -2.38 -3.21 -1.02
N TRP A 123 -2.96 -4.41 -1.11
CA TRP A 123 -4.40 -4.64 -1.03
C TRP A 123 -4.78 -5.59 0.11
N SER A 124 -6.03 -5.47 0.58
CA SER A 124 -6.66 -6.43 1.48
C SER A 124 -8.16 -6.51 1.22
N LEU A 125 -8.77 -7.64 1.56
CA LEU A 125 -10.21 -7.77 1.68
C LEU A 125 -10.59 -7.56 3.15
N VAL A 126 -11.45 -6.58 3.39
CA VAL A 126 -11.93 -6.22 4.74
C VAL A 126 -13.43 -6.46 4.86
N GLU A 127 -13.87 -6.86 6.05
CA GLU A 127 -15.30 -7.03 6.34
C GLU A 127 -15.97 -5.66 6.31
N MET A 128 -16.85 -5.43 5.33
CA MET A 128 -17.53 -4.15 5.12
C MET A 128 -18.90 -4.08 5.77
N LYS A 129 -19.61 -5.20 5.73
CA LYS A 129 -20.96 -5.31 6.28
C LYS A 129 -21.27 -6.77 6.57
N GLN A 130 -22.43 -7.00 7.17
CA GLN A 130 -22.97 -8.34 7.35
C GLN A 130 -24.36 -8.47 6.71
N ILE A 131 -24.67 -9.65 6.22
CA ILE A 131 -26.01 -10.05 5.75
C ILE A 131 -26.43 -11.26 6.57
N SER A 132 -27.52 -11.14 7.33
CA SER A 132 -28.03 -12.21 8.21
C SER A 132 -26.96 -12.79 9.15
N GLY A 133 -26.10 -11.92 9.72
CA GLY A 133 -25.01 -12.31 10.62
C GLY A 133 -23.79 -12.95 9.93
N LYS A 134 -23.74 -12.94 8.58
CA LYS A 134 -22.61 -13.46 7.81
C LYS A 134 -21.81 -12.32 7.18
N PRO A 135 -20.47 -12.36 7.22
CA PRO A 135 -19.63 -11.25 6.76
C PRO A 135 -19.65 -11.12 5.24
N VAL A 136 -19.61 -9.87 4.75
CA VAL A 136 -19.42 -9.52 3.34
C VAL A 136 -18.15 -8.67 3.25
N PHE A 137 -17.21 -9.11 2.42
CA PHE A 137 -15.91 -8.48 2.25
C PHE A 137 -15.89 -7.57 1.02
N ALA A 138 -15.05 -6.54 1.07
CA ALA A 138 -14.73 -5.71 -0.09
C ALA A 138 -13.23 -5.39 -0.12
N PRO A 139 -12.67 -5.07 -1.29
CA PRO A 139 -11.27 -4.69 -1.39
C PRO A 139 -11.00 -3.32 -0.77
N GLN A 140 -9.85 -3.20 -0.12
CA GLN A 140 -9.30 -1.98 0.44
C GLN A 140 -7.82 -1.91 0.09
N LYS A 141 -7.35 -0.73 -0.30
CA LYS A 141 -5.91 -0.46 -0.37
C LYS A 141 -5.34 -0.37 1.04
N LEU A 142 -4.36 -1.22 1.34
CA LEU A 142 -3.51 -1.06 2.51
C LEU A 142 -2.63 0.18 2.30
N GLY A 143 -2.71 1.14 3.22
CA GLY A 143 -1.83 2.31 3.21
C GLY A 143 -2.43 3.63 2.69
N HIS A 144 -3.72 3.70 2.33
CA HIS A 144 -4.39 5.00 2.17
C HIS A 144 -4.85 5.56 3.52
N ARG A 145 -3.89 5.96 4.37
CA ARG A 145 -4.09 7.19 5.14
C ARG A 145 -4.10 8.32 4.12
N THR A 146 -5.01 9.28 4.22
CA THR A 146 -4.95 10.52 3.43
C THR A 146 -3.57 11.13 3.61
N GLN A 147 -2.69 10.96 2.62
CA GLN A 147 -1.38 11.63 2.61
C GLN A 147 -1.62 13.00 1.98
N VAL A 148 -1.18 14.05 2.67
CA VAL A 148 -1.27 15.41 2.13
C VAL A 148 -0.52 15.52 0.79
N PHE A 149 0.51 14.69 0.61
CA PHE A 149 1.28 14.58 -0.62
C PHE A 149 1.46 13.10 -1.02
N GLU A 150 0.97 12.73 -2.20
CA GLU A 150 1.04 11.34 -2.70
C GLU A 150 2.30 11.05 -3.52
N GLU A 151 2.86 12.05 -4.21
CA GLU A 151 4.05 11.84 -5.03
C GLU A 151 5.30 11.60 -4.16
N PRO A 152 6.43 11.12 -4.71
CA PRO A 152 7.73 11.25 -4.06
C PRO A 152 8.20 12.71 -4.00
N THR A 153 9.15 13.04 -3.13
CA THR A 153 9.79 14.38 -3.12
C THR A 153 10.67 14.61 -4.34
N GLY A 154 11.03 13.56 -5.08
CA GLY A 154 11.98 13.62 -6.18
C GLY A 154 13.44 13.60 -5.72
N TRP A 155 13.70 13.66 -4.41
CA TRP A 155 15.01 13.37 -3.84
C TRP A 155 15.13 11.86 -3.65
N GLN A 156 15.54 11.15 -4.70
CA GLN A 156 15.52 9.68 -4.75
C GLN A 156 16.12 9.01 -3.50
N LYS A 157 17.22 9.55 -2.98
CA LYS A 157 17.85 9.04 -1.75
C LYS A 157 16.95 9.22 -0.53
N VAL A 158 16.39 10.41 -0.34
CA VAL A 158 15.48 10.76 0.77
C VAL A 158 14.20 9.94 0.69
N ASP A 159 13.60 9.83 -0.50
CA ASP A 159 12.38 9.05 -0.74
C ASP A 159 12.57 7.57 -0.37
N ARG A 160 13.68 6.97 -0.83
CA ARG A 160 14.03 5.58 -0.48
C ARG A 160 14.26 5.41 1.02
N GLN A 161 14.93 6.36 1.67
CA GLN A 161 15.17 6.28 3.11
C GLN A 161 13.86 6.42 3.91
N LEU A 162 12.92 7.29 3.49
CA LEU A 162 11.61 7.40 4.12
C LEU A 162 10.76 6.13 3.96
N GLN A 163 10.83 5.46 2.81
CA GLN A 163 10.20 4.15 2.61
C GLN A 163 10.79 3.10 3.58
N GLU A 164 12.12 3.08 3.73
CA GLU A 164 12.80 2.19 4.67
C GLU A 164 12.42 2.50 6.13
N VAL A 165 12.29 3.78 6.52
CA VAL A 165 11.81 4.18 7.85
C VAL A 165 10.43 3.59 8.13
N ARG A 166 9.50 3.71 7.16
CA ARG A 166 8.14 3.16 7.30
C ARG A 166 8.18 1.64 7.45
N LEU A 167 8.88 0.94 6.55
CA LEU A 167 9.00 -0.52 6.58
C LEU A 167 9.58 -1.02 7.91
N ARG A 168 10.64 -0.38 8.42
CA ARG A 168 11.26 -0.76 9.69
C ARG A 168 10.38 -0.46 10.88
N LEU A 169 9.66 0.65 10.88
CA LEU A 169 8.74 0.97 11.96
C LEU A 169 7.59 -0.03 12.02
N ASP A 170 7.05 -0.44 10.86
CA ASP A 170 5.95 -1.41 10.76
C ASP A 170 6.35 -2.82 11.20
N THR A 171 7.64 -3.16 11.09
CA THR A 171 8.15 -4.51 11.40
C THR A 171 8.92 -4.58 12.73
N ALA A 172 9.19 -3.45 13.38
CA ALA A 172 9.92 -3.41 14.64
C ALA A 172 9.08 -3.94 15.80
N THR A 173 9.68 -4.83 16.58
CA THR A 173 9.11 -5.45 17.78
C THR A 173 10.04 -5.38 19.00
N SER A 174 11.30 -4.95 18.86
CA SER A 174 12.28 -4.83 19.96
C SER A 174 12.85 -3.41 20.11
N GLU A 175 13.44 -3.11 21.28
CA GLU A 175 14.09 -1.82 21.57
C GLU A 175 15.18 -1.50 20.54
N GLU A 176 16.04 -2.47 20.20
CA GLU A 176 17.13 -2.29 19.23
C GLU A 176 16.61 -1.97 17.83
N GLN A 177 15.47 -2.55 17.46
CA GLN A 177 14.82 -2.26 16.18
C GLN A 177 14.23 -0.84 16.17
N TYR A 178 13.62 -0.39 17.27
CA TYR A 178 13.17 1.01 17.41
C TYR A 178 14.34 2.01 17.42
N GLN A 179 15.46 1.67 18.04
CA GLN A 179 16.69 2.45 17.96
C GLN A 179 17.19 2.57 16.51
N ALA A 180 17.14 1.46 15.75
CA ALA A 180 17.54 1.46 14.34
C ALA A 180 16.63 2.35 13.46
N VAL A 181 15.33 2.46 13.77
CA VAL A 181 14.43 3.43 13.12
C VAL A 181 14.89 4.86 13.41
N GLY A 182 15.20 5.18 14.67
CA GLY A 182 15.72 6.51 15.04
C GLY A 182 17.02 6.88 14.32
N LEU A 183 17.97 5.94 14.23
CA LEU A 183 19.22 6.14 13.48
C LEU A 183 18.95 6.39 11.99
N LEU A 184 17.98 5.70 11.40
CA LEU A 184 17.62 5.93 9.99
C LEU A 184 16.96 7.29 9.79
N CYS A 185 16.13 7.77 10.73
CA CYS A 185 15.58 9.12 10.70
C CYS A 185 16.67 10.20 10.66
N ARG A 186 17.77 10.01 11.41
CA ARG A 186 18.93 10.90 11.31
C ARG A 186 19.53 10.94 9.91
N GLU A 187 19.69 9.77 9.28
CA GLU A 187 20.26 9.70 7.93
C GLU A 187 19.36 10.34 6.87
N VAL A 188 18.04 10.28 7.07
CA VAL A 188 17.06 11.05 6.28
C VAL A 188 17.29 12.55 6.47
N LEU A 189 17.39 13.03 7.72
CA LEU A 189 17.61 14.45 8.01
C LEU A 189 18.92 14.97 7.41
N ILE A 190 20.00 14.20 7.50
CA ILE A 190 21.29 14.55 6.86
C ILE A 190 21.11 14.62 5.35
N SER A 191 20.49 13.61 4.74
CA SER A 191 20.34 13.56 3.29
C SER A 191 19.48 14.72 2.78
N VAL A 192 18.36 15.03 3.43
CA VAL A 192 17.52 16.17 3.00
C VAL A 192 18.19 17.52 3.28
N ALA A 193 18.99 17.64 4.35
CA ALA A 193 19.77 18.84 4.62
C ALA A 193 20.80 19.10 3.51
N GLN A 194 21.48 18.07 3.05
CA GLN A 194 22.44 18.15 1.93
C GLN A 194 21.79 18.57 0.61
N GLU A 195 20.51 18.26 0.41
CA GLU A 195 19.76 18.62 -0.80
C GLU A 195 19.28 20.08 -0.81
N VAL A 196 19.03 20.67 0.37
CA VAL A 196 18.40 21.99 0.48
C VAL A 196 19.30 23.10 1.00
N TYR A 197 20.37 22.76 1.72
CA TYR A 197 21.27 23.75 2.30
C TYR A 197 22.19 24.34 1.23
N ASP A 198 22.42 25.65 1.35
CA ASP A 198 23.20 26.45 0.43
C ASP A 198 23.83 27.55 1.29
N PRO A 199 25.15 27.51 1.55
CA PRO A 199 25.83 28.47 2.43
C PRO A 199 25.66 29.93 2.00
N ASP A 200 25.50 30.19 0.70
CA ASP A 200 25.39 31.55 0.16
C ASP A 200 23.97 32.12 0.37
N ARG A 201 22.95 31.26 0.43
CA ARG A 201 21.55 31.63 0.66
C ARG A 201 21.10 31.50 2.10
N HIS A 202 21.70 30.58 2.86
CA HIS A 202 21.26 30.15 4.18
C HIS A 202 22.33 30.48 5.24
N PRO A 203 22.42 31.75 5.68
CA PRO A 203 23.44 32.17 6.62
C PRO A 203 23.27 31.47 7.98
N HIS A 204 24.37 30.93 8.51
CA HIS A 204 24.41 30.29 9.82
C HIS A 204 24.74 31.29 10.94
N GLN A 205 24.23 31.06 12.15
CA GLN A 205 24.41 31.97 13.30
C GLN A 205 25.61 31.62 14.21
N GLY A 206 26.66 30.99 13.65
CA GLY A 206 27.81 30.48 14.40
C GLY A 206 29.16 30.95 13.86
N ALA A 207 30.21 30.84 14.68
CA ALA A 207 31.58 31.21 14.30
C ALA A 207 32.21 30.25 13.26
N VAL A 208 31.69 29.01 13.16
CA VAL A 208 32.16 27.97 12.24
C VAL A 208 30.99 27.46 11.42
N ALA A 209 31.20 27.31 10.11
CA ALA A 209 30.21 26.75 9.21
C ALA A 209 29.73 25.35 9.66
N PRO A 210 28.47 24.97 9.41
CA PRO A 210 28.00 23.60 9.58
C PRO A 210 28.83 22.63 8.74
N SER A 211 29.12 21.44 9.27
CA SER A 211 29.69 20.36 8.44
C SER A 211 28.60 19.71 7.60
N ASP A 212 28.99 18.95 6.57
CA ASP A 212 28.07 18.27 5.65
C ASP A 212 27.11 17.27 6.32
N THR A 213 27.36 16.91 7.58
CA THR A 213 26.51 16.00 8.37
C THR A 213 25.76 16.71 9.50
N ASP A 214 25.91 18.03 9.62
CA ASP A 214 25.28 18.85 10.66
C ASP A 214 23.88 19.30 10.23
N ALA A 215 23.00 18.32 10.06
CA ALA A 215 21.63 18.53 9.61
C ALA A 215 20.87 19.55 10.46
N ALA A 216 21.13 19.60 11.77
CA ALA A 216 20.46 20.52 12.68
C ALA A 216 20.75 21.98 12.30
N ARG A 217 22.04 22.38 12.23
CA ARG A 217 22.39 23.77 11.90
C ARG A 217 22.06 24.13 10.46
N MET A 218 22.20 23.18 9.52
CA MET A 218 21.85 23.38 8.11
C MET A 218 20.35 23.67 7.93
N LEU A 219 19.48 22.84 8.51
CA LEU A 219 18.03 22.99 8.38
C LEU A 219 17.49 24.17 9.19
N GLU A 220 18.07 24.49 10.35
CA GLU A 220 17.72 25.69 11.10
C GLU A 220 18.06 26.98 10.33
N ALA A 221 19.21 27.01 9.65
CA ALA A 221 19.58 28.13 8.79
C ALA A 221 18.64 28.26 7.59
N PHE A 222 18.33 27.14 6.91
CA PHE A 222 17.36 27.08 5.82
C PHE A 222 16.00 27.65 6.24
N PHE A 223 15.39 27.12 7.31
CA PHE A 223 14.09 27.60 7.77
C PHE A 223 14.12 29.06 8.23
N SER A 224 15.25 29.56 8.73
CA SER A 224 15.35 30.96 9.15
C SER A 224 15.41 31.92 7.95
N ALA A 225 16.03 31.50 6.86
CA ALA A 225 16.16 32.27 5.64
C ALA A 225 14.91 32.21 4.75
N GLU A 226 14.43 31.00 4.43
CA GLU A 226 13.33 30.78 3.48
C GLU A 226 11.95 31.11 4.06
N LEU A 227 11.82 31.13 5.39
CA LEU A 227 10.60 31.55 6.09
C LEU A 227 10.83 32.86 6.86
N ALA A 228 11.62 33.79 6.33
CA ALA A 228 11.86 35.09 6.96
C ALA A 228 10.60 35.97 6.97
N GLY A 229 10.53 36.90 7.94
CA GLY A 229 9.41 37.85 8.06
C GLY A 229 8.26 37.32 8.93
N SER A 230 7.34 38.24 9.27
CA SER A 230 6.23 37.98 10.21
C SER A 230 5.10 37.15 9.59
N SER A 231 4.90 37.21 8.28
CA SER A 231 3.89 36.41 7.56
C SER A 231 4.15 34.91 7.59
N HIS A 232 5.39 34.50 7.88
CA HIS A 232 5.82 33.11 7.93
C HIS A 232 6.11 32.59 9.34
N GLU A 233 5.77 33.36 10.38
CA GLU A 233 6.08 33.02 11.79
C GLU A 233 5.62 31.62 12.16
N GLU A 234 4.32 31.33 11.99
CA GLU A 234 3.73 30.06 12.40
C GLU A 234 4.31 28.87 11.63
N SER A 235 4.53 29.03 10.32
CA SER A 235 5.18 28.00 9.50
C SER A 235 6.60 27.72 9.98
N ARG A 236 7.35 28.76 10.32
CA ARG A 236 8.74 28.65 10.81
C ARG A 236 8.80 28.01 12.19
N VAL A 237 7.88 28.38 13.09
CA VAL A 237 7.75 27.77 14.43
C VAL A 237 7.44 26.28 14.28
N HIS A 238 6.48 25.90 13.44
CA HIS A 238 6.13 24.51 13.20
C HIS A 238 7.30 23.70 12.62
N ALA A 239 7.96 24.21 11.58
CA ALA A 239 9.11 23.56 10.95
C ALA A 239 10.26 23.30 11.94
N LYS A 240 10.60 24.31 12.75
CA LYS A 240 11.63 24.18 13.80
C LYS A 240 11.21 23.23 14.92
N ALA A 241 9.93 23.21 15.30
CA ALA A 241 9.41 22.29 16.31
C ALA A 241 9.47 20.83 15.83
N ALA A 242 9.10 20.57 14.57
CA ALA A 242 9.22 19.24 13.95
C ALA A 242 10.68 18.77 13.92
N LEU A 243 11.60 19.62 13.44
CA LEU A 243 13.03 19.32 13.43
C LEU A 243 13.57 19.02 14.84
N ARG A 244 13.22 19.84 15.83
CA ARG A 244 13.65 19.66 17.22
C ARG A 244 13.17 18.33 17.78
N LEU A 245 11.93 17.92 17.51
CA LEU A 245 11.39 16.64 17.96
C LEU A 245 12.15 15.46 17.33
N ALA A 246 12.37 15.50 16.02
CA ALA A 246 13.11 14.45 15.31
C ALA A 246 14.53 14.27 15.88
N LEU A 247 15.27 15.38 16.02
CA LEU A 247 16.62 15.40 16.59
C LEU A 247 16.66 14.88 18.05
N ALA A 248 15.64 15.19 18.86
CA ALA A 248 15.57 14.76 20.24
C ALA A 248 15.31 13.25 20.41
N LEU A 249 14.78 12.59 19.37
CA LEU A 249 14.37 11.18 19.43
C LEU A 249 15.30 10.23 18.63
N GLN A 250 16.02 10.72 17.63
CA GLN A 250 16.81 9.89 16.70
C GLN A 250 17.95 9.07 17.34
N HIS A 251 18.36 9.39 18.58
CA HIS A 251 19.44 8.72 19.31
C HIS A 251 19.00 8.15 20.67
N ARG A 252 17.71 7.92 20.87
CA ARG A 252 17.22 7.41 22.16
C ARG A 252 17.64 5.97 22.37
N ARG A 253 18.41 5.73 23.44
CA ARG A 253 18.85 4.38 23.84
C ARG A 253 17.70 3.51 24.36
N THR A 254 16.71 4.09 25.03
CA THR A 254 15.54 3.35 25.53
C THR A 254 14.35 3.54 24.60
N ALA A 255 14.54 3.27 23.31
CA ALA A 255 13.53 3.54 22.28
C ALA A 255 12.39 2.53 22.34
N ASP A 256 11.16 3.01 22.43
CA ASP A 256 9.95 2.21 22.25
C ASP A 256 9.26 2.57 20.91
N PHE A 257 8.18 1.86 20.59
CA PHE A 257 7.36 2.14 19.42
C PHE A 257 6.92 3.61 19.34
N ARG A 258 6.53 4.20 20.47
CA ARG A 258 6.00 5.58 20.49
C ARG A 258 7.10 6.58 20.14
N MET A 259 8.30 6.41 20.70
CA MET A 259 9.45 7.26 20.39
C MET A 259 9.88 7.11 18.93
N ALA A 260 9.95 5.88 18.42
CA ALA A 260 10.30 5.63 17.02
C ALA A 260 9.26 6.21 16.06
N ALA A 261 7.96 6.02 16.34
CA ALA A 261 6.87 6.56 15.54
C ALA A 261 6.84 8.09 15.55
N LEU A 262 7.02 8.73 16.71
CA LEU A 262 7.13 10.19 16.82
C LEU A 262 8.36 10.73 16.07
N CYS A 263 9.49 10.03 16.13
CA CYS A 263 10.70 10.39 15.40
C CYS A 263 10.48 10.31 13.88
N ALA A 264 9.87 9.22 13.40
CA ALA A 264 9.54 9.01 11.99
C ALA A 264 8.57 10.07 11.46
N GLU A 265 7.51 10.36 12.21
CA GLU A 265 6.51 11.38 11.84
C GLU A 265 7.12 12.78 11.79
N ALA A 266 7.90 13.15 12.81
CA ALA A 266 8.60 14.44 12.84
C ALA A 266 9.58 14.58 11.67
N THR A 267 10.30 13.52 11.34
CA THR A 267 11.25 13.48 10.21
C THR A 267 10.51 13.61 8.87
N SER A 268 9.42 12.88 8.68
CA SER A 268 8.56 12.97 7.50
C SER A 268 7.97 14.38 7.34
N SER A 269 7.52 15.00 8.44
CA SER A 269 7.04 16.39 8.44
C SER A 269 8.11 17.38 7.99
N VAL A 270 9.33 17.29 8.52
CA VAL A 270 10.47 18.12 8.08
C VAL A 270 10.71 17.98 6.58
N VAL A 271 10.78 16.76 6.06
CA VAL A 271 11.00 16.51 4.63
C VAL A 271 9.86 17.10 3.78
N ASN A 272 8.60 16.93 4.20
CA ASN A 272 7.46 17.45 3.46
C ASN A 272 7.42 18.98 3.46
N ILE A 273 7.70 19.63 4.60
CA ILE A 273 7.81 21.10 4.68
C ILE A 273 8.88 21.59 3.71
N LEU A 274 10.08 20.98 3.73
CA LEU A 274 11.17 21.34 2.82
C LEU A 274 10.76 21.19 1.36
N ALA A 275 10.15 20.05 1.00
CA ALA A 275 9.72 19.78 -0.36
C ALA A 275 8.66 20.79 -0.86
N VAL A 276 7.78 21.28 0.02
CA VAL A 276 6.85 22.38 -0.29
C VAL A 276 7.61 23.68 -0.55
N LEU A 277 8.53 24.06 0.33
CA LEU A 277 9.26 25.33 0.23
C LEU A 277 10.14 25.42 -1.02
N VAL A 278 10.74 24.30 -1.44
CA VAL A 278 11.54 24.25 -2.67
C VAL A 278 10.71 23.96 -3.94
N GLY A 279 9.38 23.99 -3.84
CA GLY A 279 8.48 23.84 -4.99
C GLY A 279 8.36 22.43 -5.57
N ARG A 280 8.81 21.40 -4.86
CA ARG A 280 8.72 19.99 -5.30
C ARG A 280 7.36 19.34 -5.02
N ARG A 281 6.48 20.02 -4.28
CA ARG A 281 5.10 19.60 -3.96
C ARG A 281 4.03 20.51 -4.57
N GLY A 282 4.42 21.42 -5.46
CA GLY A 282 3.51 22.34 -6.13
C GLY A 282 3.09 21.83 -7.50
N ARG A 283 1.82 22.03 -7.85
CA ARG A 283 1.42 22.09 -9.27
C ARG A 283 1.92 23.43 -9.80
N GLY A 284 2.91 23.39 -10.69
CA GLY A 284 3.24 24.51 -11.57
C GLY A 284 2.11 24.77 -12.56
#